data_AF-A0A950N6V7-F1
#
_entry.id   AF-A0A950N6V7-F1
#
_cell.length_a   1.000
_cell.length_b   1.000
_cell.length_c   1.000
_cell.angle_alpha   90.00
_cell.angle_beta   90.00
_cell.angle_gamma   90.00
#
_symmetry.space_group_name_H-M   'P 1'
#
loop_
_entity.id
_entity.type
_entity.pdbx_description
1 polymer ?
#
loop_
_entity_poly.entity_id
_entity_poly.type
_entity_poly.pdbx_seq_one_letter_code
_entity_poly.pdbx_strand_id
1 'polypeptide(L)'
;MADSHPLIVPRVRHYLTDVLKVSDDQRLAWIQHWLGAGLQAMETLLAEHPASGHFCHGDSPTIADICLVTQVTPAKTFNLPLDSYRRVRL
;
A
#
# COMPACT_ATOMS: atom_id res chain seq x y z
N MET A 1 -1.72 -2.92 -8.16
CA MET A 1 -2.54 -3.25 -6.97
C MET A 1 -2.60 -4.76 -6.67
N ALA A 2 -2.24 -5.64 -7.62
CA ALA A 2 -2.45 -7.08 -7.48
C ALA A 2 -1.36 -7.86 -6.73
N ASP A 3 -0.11 -7.37 -6.61
CA ASP A 3 0.99 -8.25 -6.15
C ASP A 3 1.21 -8.26 -4.64
N SER A 4 1.01 -7.14 -3.93
CA SER A 4 1.34 -7.06 -2.49
C SER A 4 0.18 -7.39 -1.54
N HIS A 5 -1.07 -7.14 -1.94
CA HIS A 5 -2.23 -7.38 -1.07
C HIS A 5 -2.37 -8.85 -0.62
N PRO A 6 -2.21 -9.86 -1.50
CA PRO A 6 -2.31 -11.26 -1.09
C PRO A 6 -1.31 -11.67 0.00
N LEU A 7 -0.20 -10.94 0.15
CA LEU A 7 0.87 -11.24 1.11
C LEU A 7 0.58 -10.69 2.52
N ILE A 8 -0.41 -9.80 2.65
CA ILE A 8 -0.74 -9.12 3.91
C ILE A 8 -2.16 -9.42 4.41
N VAL A 9 -2.91 -10.28 3.71
CA VAL A 9 -4.26 -10.68 4.14
C VAL A 9 -4.22 -11.42 5.49
N PRO A 10 -5.28 -11.34 6.32
CA PRO A 10 -5.31 -11.95 7.66
C PRO A 10 -4.86 -13.41 7.68
N ARG A 11 -5.31 -14.22 6.72
CA ARG A 11 -4.95 -15.65 6.63
C ARG A 11 -3.43 -15.87 6.50
N VAL A 12 -2.75 -15.08 5.66
CA VAL A 12 -1.30 -15.19 5.49
C VAL A 12 -0.58 -14.68 6.74
N ARG A 13 -1.02 -13.57 7.30
CA ARG A 13 -0.44 -13.01 8.55
C ARG A 13 -0.55 -13.97 9.73
N HIS A 14 -1.69 -14.66 9.90
CA HIS A 14 -1.86 -15.66 10.94
C HIS A 14 -0.98 -16.88 10.68
N TYR A 15 -0.80 -17.30 9.43
CA TYR A 15 0.11 -18.39 9.13
C TYR A 15 1.57 -18.06 9.53
N LEU A 16 2.02 -16.81 9.32
CA LEU A 16 3.34 -16.36 9.75
C LEU A 16 3.55 -16.51 11.26
N THR A 17 2.58 -16.11 12.09
CA THR A 17 2.70 -16.16 13.56
C THR A 17 2.38 -17.54 14.13
N ASP A 18 1.30 -18.17 13.66
CA ASP A 18 0.72 -19.34 14.31
C ASP A 18 1.47 -20.62 13.89
N VAL A 19 1.91 -20.68 12.63
CA VAL A 19 2.58 -21.86 12.05
C VAL A 19 4.08 -21.62 11.99
N LEU A 20 4.52 -20.53 11.36
CA LEU A 20 5.96 -20.26 11.17
C LEU A 20 6.64 -19.63 12.39
N LYS A 21 5.87 -19.28 13.44
CA LYS A 21 6.37 -18.71 14.71
C LYS A 21 7.21 -17.44 14.53
N VAL A 22 6.94 -16.68 13.47
CA VAL A 22 7.51 -15.36 13.22
C VAL A 22 7.03 -14.41 14.33
N SER A 23 7.93 -13.58 14.87
CA SER A 23 7.56 -12.62 15.92
C SER A 23 6.61 -11.54 15.40
N ASP A 24 5.90 -10.86 16.30
CA ASP A 24 5.03 -9.75 15.90
C ASP A 24 5.79 -8.62 15.21
N ASP A 25 7.02 -8.33 15.65
CA ASP A 25 7.89 -7.33 15.01
C ASP A 25 8.28 -7.73 13.59
N GLN A 26 8.64 -9.01 13.39
CA GLN A 26 8.96 -9.53 12.06
C GLN A 26 7.72 -9.57 11.15
N ARG A 27 6.55 -9.90 11.70
CA ARG A 27 5.27 -9.82 10.97
C ARG A 27 4.95 -8.37 10.59
N LEU A 28 5.18 -7.41 11.48
CA LEU A 28 4.97 -5.99 11.19
C LEU A 28 5.92 -5.52 10.08
N ALA A 29 7.20 -5.88 10.16
CA ALA A 29 8.19 -5.58 9.14
C ALA A 29 7.80 -6.18 7.77
N TRP A 30 7.28 -7.41 7.75
CA TRP A 30 6.72 -8.04 6.54
C TRP A 30 5.57 -7.22 5.95
N ILE A 31 4.60 -6.83 6.78
CA ILE A 31 3.44 -6.04 6.34
C ILE A 31 3.91 -4.70 5.76
N GLN A 32 4.79 -3.99 6.46
CA GLN A 32 5.33 -2.70 6.05
C GLN A 32 6.11 -2.81 4.73
N HIS A 33 6.92 -3.86 4.56
CA HIS A 33 7.67 -4.10 3.34
C HIS A 33 6.74 -4.23 2.12
N TRP A 34 5.73 -5.10 2.19
CA TRP A 34 4.84 -5.34 1.05
C TRP A 34 3.87 -4.18 0.79
N LEU A 35 3.41 -3.48 1.84
CA LEU A 35 2.67 -2.23 1.67
C LEU A 35 3.53 -1.17 0.98
N GLY A 36 4.77 -0.99 1.42
CA GLY A 36 5.71 -0.05 0.82
C GLY A 36 5.99 -0.35 -0.65
N ALA A 37 6.24 -1.61 -0.99
CA ALA A 37 6.43 -2.04 -2.38
C ALA A 37 5.20 -1.71 -3.26
N GLY A 38 3.99 -1.94 -2.74
CA GLY A 38 2.75 -1.57 -3.42
C GLY A 38 2.61 -0.07 -3.64
N LEU A 39 2.86 0.74 -2.59
CA LEU A 39 2.80 2.20 -2.67
C LEU A 39 3.85 2.76 -3.62
N GLN A 40 5.07 2.22 -3.62
CA GLN A 40 6.14 2.64 -4.53
C GLN A 40 5.76 2.41 -5.99
N ALA A 41 5.15 1.26 -6.30
CA ALA A 41 4.66 0.96 -7.65
C ALA A 41 3.56 1.95 -8.07
N MET A 42 2.66 2.33 -7.16
CA MET A 42 1.61 3.31 -7.42
C MET A 42 2.17 4.72 -7.61
N GLU A 43 3.10 5.15 -6.76
CA GLU A 43 3.79 6.45 -6.88
C GLU A 43 4.47 6.58 -8.25
N THR A 44 5.17 5.52 -8.68
CA THR A 44 5.84 5.46 -9.98
C THR A 44 4.83 5.55 -11.12
N LEU A 45 3.77 4.74 -11.07
CA LEU A 45 2.71 4.76 -12.09
C LEU A 45 2.06 6.14 -12.21
N LEU A 46 1.72 6.78 -11.09
CA LEU A 46 1.11 8.11 -11.09
C LEU A 46 2.08 9.20 -11.55
N ALA A 47 3.39 9.03 -11.32
CA ALA A 47 4.39 9.98 -11.78
C ALA A 47 4.60 9.92 -13.31
N GLU A 48 4.51 8.72 -13.89
CA GLU A 48 4.71 8.50 -15.33
C GLU A 48 3.45 8.73 -16.16
N HIS A 49 2.26 8.60 -15.57
CA HIS A 49 1.01 8.69 -16.31
C HIS A 49 0.66 10.15 -16.67
N PRO A 50 0.58 10.53 -17.98
CA PRO A 50 0.42 11.92 -18.40
C PRO A 50 -0.88 12.59 -17.93
N ALA A 51 -1.92 11.78 -17.72
CA ALA A 51 -3.22 12.27 -17.26
C ALA A 51 -3.35 12.37 -15.73
N SER A 52 -2.32 12.04 -14.95
CA SER A 52 -2.39 12.18 -13.48
C SER A 52 -2.19 13.65 -13.08
N GLY A 53 -3.17 14.21 -12.37
CA GLY A 53 -3.25 15.62 -11.97
C GLY A 53 -3.28 15.76 -10.44
N HIS A 54 -4.23 16.55 -9.92
CA HIS A 54 -4.48 16.62 -8.48
C HIS A 54 -4.99 15.29 -7.91
N PHE A 55 -5.70 14.52 -8.73
CA PHE A 55 -6.16 13.16 -8.43
C PHE A 55 -5.40 12.14 -9.28
N CYS A 56 -5.66 10.85 -9.06
CA CYS A 56 -5.07 9.78 -9.84
C CYS A 56 -5.24 9.98 -11.36
N HIS A 57 -6.34 10.63 -11.77
CA HIS A 57 -6.62 10.99 -13.15
C HIS A 57 -7.31 12.36 -13.23
N GLY A 58 -6.61 13.36 -13.78
CA GLY A 58 -7.09 14.73 -13.95
C GLY A 58 -7.34 15.44 -12.63
N ASP A 59 -8.34 16.32 -12.63
CA ASP A 59 -8.66 17.23 -11.53
C ASP A 59 -10.00 16.89 -10.85
N SER A 60 -10.49 15.65 -11.01
CA SER A 60 -11.68 15.17 -10.30
C SER A 60 -11.47 13.75 -9.78
N PRO A 61 -12.03 13.38 -8.61
CA PRO A 61 -11.92 12.03 -8.07
C PRO A 61 -12.52 10.98 -9.01
N THR A 62 -11.86 9.84 -9.10
CA THR A 62 -12.27 8.70 -9.93
C THR A 62 -12.23 7.40 -9.12
N ILE A 63 -12.61 6.29 -9.75
CA ILE A 63 -12.44 4.96 -9.16
C ILE A 63 -10.98 4.66 -8.81
N ALA A 64 -10.01 5.25 -9.52
CA ALA A 64 -8.60 5.08 -9.21
C ALA A 64 -8.24 5.65 -7.82
N ASP A 65 -8.83 6.77 -7.44
CA ASP A 65 -8.64 7.40 -6.13
C ASP A 65 -9.27 6.57 -5.00
N ILE A 66 -10.44 5.97 -5.25
CA ILE A 66 -11.07 5.03 -4.31
C ILE A 66 -10.13 3.84 -4.08
N CYS A 67 -9.64 3.23 -5.16
CA CYS A 67 -8.69 2.13 -5.08
C CYS A 67 -7.39 2.53 -4.37
N LEU A 68 -6.90 3.76 -4.59
CA LEU A 68 -5.74 4.29 -3.88
C LEU A 68 -5.97 4.41 -2.37
N VAL A 69 -7.11 4.94 -1.94
CA VAL A 69 -7.49 5.01 -0.51
C VAL A 69 -7.45 3.64 0.14
N THR A 70 -7.91 2.59 -0.56
CA THR A 70 -7.87 1.21 -0.01
C THR A 70 -6.45 0.72 0.26
N GLN A 71 -5.45 1.23 -0.44
CA GLN A 71 -4.04 0.86 -0.23
C GLN A 71 -3.35 1.74 0.82
N VAL A 72 -3.68 3.02 0.86
CA VAL A 72 -3.10 3.96 1.84
C VAL A 72 -3.64 3.69 3.25
N THR A 73 -4.88 3.23 3.37
CA THR A 73 -5.52 3.00 4.69
C THR A 73 -4.77 1.98 5.54
N PRO A 74 -4.45 0.76 5.04
CA PRO A 74 -3.61 -0.19 5.77
C PRO A 74 -2.22 0.35 6.12
N ALA A 75 -1.60 1.14 5.24
CA ALA A 75 -0.29 1.74 5.52
C ALA A 75 -0.33 2.65 6.75
N LYS A 76 -1.40 3.44 6.91
CA LYS A 76 -1.65 4.22 8.12
C LYS A 76 -1.89 3.31 9.34
N THR A 77 -2.71 2.27 9.20
CA THR A 77 -2.98 1.30 10.28
C THR A 77 -1.74 0.57 10.78
N PHE A 78 -0.79 0.26 9.89
CA PHE A 78 0.46 -0.44 10.22
C PHE A 78 1.66 0.49 10.39
N ASN A 79 1.41 1.79 10.61
CA ASN A 79 2.42 2.81 10.90
C ASN A 79 3.57 2.86 9.87
N LEU A 80 3.26 2.63 8.59
CA LEU A 80 4.23 2.81 7.51
C LEU A 80 4.39 4.31 7.22
N PRO A 81 5.61 4.87 7.29
CA PRO A 81 5.85 6.27 6.93
C PRO A 81 5.47 6.54 5.47
N LEU A 82 4.72 7.62 5.23
CA LEU A 82 4.22 7.98 3.90
C LEU A 82 4.95 9.16 3.25
N ASP A 83 5.95 9.74 3.92
CA ASP A 83 6.62 10.96 3.46
C ASP A 83 7.35 10.81 2.11
N SER A 84 7.71 9.58 1.76
CA SER A 84 8.35 9.24 0.48
C SER A 84 7.37 9.14 -0.70
N TYR A 85 6.06 9.12 -0.45
CA TYR A 85 5.07 8.88 -1.50
C TYR A 85 4.14 10.09 -1.67
N ARG A 86 4.62 11.12 -2.38
CA ARG A 86 3.98 12.44 -2.45
C ARG A 86 2.67 12.40 -3.24
N ARG A 87 2.60 11.60 -4.32
CA ARG A 87 1.43 11.54 -5.22
C ARG A 87 0.32 10.64 -4.67
N VAL A 88 0.65 9.74 -3.76
CA VAL A 88 -0.33 8.86 -3.09
C VAL A 88 -0.74 9.34 -1.68
N ARG A 89 -0.07 10.35 -1.14
CA ARG A 89 -0.41 10.95 0.15
C ARG A 89 -1.58 11.93 -0.03
N LEU A 90 -2.79 11.40 0.09
CA LEU A 90 -4.04 12.18 0.25
C LEU A 90 -4.02 12.99 1.54
#